data_AF-A0A9D5N4W2-F1
#
_entry.id   AF-A0A9D5N4W2-F1
#
_cell.length_a   1.000
_cell.length_b   1.000
_cell.length_c   1.000
_cell.angle_alpha   90.00
_cell.angle_beta   90.00
_cell.angle_gamma   90.00
#
_symmetry.space_group_name_H-M   'P 1'
#
loop_
_entity.id
_entity.type
_entity.pdbx_description
1 polymer ?
#
loop_
_entity_poly.entity_id
_entity_poly.type
_entity_poly.pdbx_seq_one_letter_code
_entity_poly.pdbx_strand_id
1 'polypeptide(L)'
;MKKLTGLILLLVLLCTLTACKYGTVNTVTSNTSAGSSRSDSLQGENGDKSIESPEIPDDSAKVSDLAGPWHLDPIRNNLSDFSDLFECYAEFGASMEIRSSGQMSWFIGAEGGEGTFVVDGSLLTSSLTRTVDESHMTTDFDILHDGDEIYLGMHWGEEIVFWIWGDDDSANLSGNNL
;
A
#
# COMPACT_ATOMS: atom_id res chain seq x y z
N MET A 1 -36.39 5.31 27.44
CA MET A 1 -36.84 5.85 26.14
C MET A 1 -36.40 7.32 26.00
N LYS A 2 -35.11 7.58 25.67
CA LYS A 2 -34.56 8.92 25.40
C LYS A 2 -33.37 8.90 24.41
N LYS A 3 -33.19 7.81 23.65
CA LYS A 3 -32.07 7.68 22.69
C LYS A 3 -32.48 7.87 21.22
N LEU A 4 -33.75 8.14 20.93
CA LEU A 4 -34.23 8.28 19.56
C LEU A 4 -34.10 9.70 18.97
N THR A 5 -33.99 10.73 19.82
CA THR A 5 -34.05 12.13 19.35
C THR A 5 -32.71 12.66 18.84
N GLY A 6 -31.58 12.07 19.25
CA GLY A 6 -30.25 12.47 18.78
C GLY A 6 -29.92 11.98 17.36
N LEU A 7 -30.51 10.86 16.94
CA LEU A 7 -30.24 10.24 15.64
C LEU A 7 -30.82 11.04 14.46
N ILE A 8 -31.95 11.72 14.67
CA ILE A 8 -32.66 12.46 13.61
C ILE A 8 -31.95 13.78 13.27
N LEU A 9 -31.22 14.38 14.22
CA LEU A 9 -30.52 15.66 14.02
C LEU A 9 -29.20 15.50 13.27
N LEU A 10 -28.52 14.34 13.40
CA LEU A 10 -27.27 14.06 12.67
C LEU A 10 -27.53 13.77 11.17
N LEU A 11 -28.68 13.16 10.84
CA LEU A 11 -29.02 12.78 9.46
C LEU A 11 -29.37 13.99 8.55
N VAL A 12 -29.84 15.10 9.12
CA VAL A 12 -30.20 16.32 8.37
C VAL A 12 -28.97 17.16 8.02
N LEU A 13 -27.88 17.04 8.77
CA LEU A 13 -26.65 17.81 8.55
C LEU A 13 -25.80 17.28 7.37
N LEU A 14 -25.94 16.00 7.02
CA LEU A 14 -25.18 15.34 5.94
C LEU A 14 -25.72 15.63 4.52
N CYS A 15 -26.82 16.36 4.37
CA CYS A 15 -27.50 16.56 3.08
C CYS A 15 -27.18 17.88 2.34
N THR A 16 -26.16 18.67 2.71
CA THR A 16 -25.94 20.01 2.09
C THR A 16 -24.61 20.27 1.40
N LEU A 17 -23.71 19.29 1.26
CA LEU A 17 -22.39 19.53 0.64
C LEU A 17 -22.06 18.46 -0.40
N THR A 18 -22.57 18.64 -1.63
CA THR A 18 -21.76 18.67 -2.87
C THR A 18 -22.67 18.81 -4.10
N ALA A 19 -22.87 20.05 -4.52
CA ALA A 19 -23.35 20.38 -5.86
C ALA A 19 -22.37 21.40 -6.47
N CYS A 20 -21.43 20.92 -7.29
CA CYS A 20 -20.71 21.65 -8.36
C CYS A 20 -19.94 20.59 -9.17
N LYS A 21 -20.45 20.19 -10.34
CA LYS A 21 -20.02 20.64 -11.68
C LYS A 21 -18.60 20.26 -12.08
N TYR A 22 -18.48 19.26 -12.97
CA TYR A 22 -17.70 19.27 -14.23
C TYR A 22 -18.45 18.26 -15.13
N GLY A 23 -18.85 18.52 -16.38
CA GLY A 23 -18.18 19.24 -17.47
C GLY A 23 -18.14 18.26 -18.66
N THR A 24 -19.08 18.40 -19.59
CA THR A 24 -19.35 17.52 -20.73
C THR A 24 -18.39 17.77 -21.92
N VAL A 25 -17.78 16.68 -22.40
CA VAL A 25 -17.48 16.30 -23.82
C VAL A 25 -16.40 17.05 -24.64
N ASN A 26 -15.46 16.27 -25.21
CA ASN A 26 -15.22 16.09 -26.66
C ASN A 26 -14.16 14.97 -26.88
N THR A 27 -14.54 13.80 -27.40
CA THR A 27 -14.55 13.38 -28.83
C THR A 27 -13.14 13.19 -29.43
N VAL A 28 -12.71 11.94 -29.62
CA VAL A 28 -11.93 11.54 -30.80
C VAL A 28 -12.58 10.31 -31.43
N THR A 29 -13.28 10.62 -32.52
CA THR A 29 -13.79 9.69 -33.53
C THR A 29 -12.62 9.03 -34.25
N SER A 30 -12.60 7.70 -34.32
CA SER A 30 -11.90 6.98 -35.39
C SER A 30 -12.93 6.26 -36.24
N ASN A 31 -13.09 6.78 -37.45
CA ASN A 31 -13.98 6.28 -38.49
C ASN A 31 -13.42 4.99 -39.12
N THR A 32 -14.35 4.07 -39.44
CA THR A 32 -14.48 3.34 -40.73
C THR A 32 -13.29 2.46 -41.17
N SER A 33 -13.42 1.18 -41.53
CA SER A 33 -14.47 0.46 -42.26
C SER A 33 -14.32 -1.06 -42.09
N ALA A 34 -15.46 -1.73 -42.30
CA ALA A 34 -15.63 -3.16 -42.51
C ALA A 34 -14.71 -3.80 -43.56
N GLY A 35 -14.47 -5.09 -43.43
CA GLY A 35 -13.83 -5.91 -44.46
C GLY A 35 -13.68 -7.38 -44.06
N SER A 36 -14.77 -8.13 -44.24
CA SER A 36 -14.78 -9.60 -44.26
C SER A 36 -13.81 -10.17 -45.30
N SER A 37 -13.05 -11.21 -44.97
CA SER A 37 -12.97 -12.48 -45.74
C SER A 37 -11.99 -13.48 -45.12
N ARG A 38 -12.43 -14.75 -45.06
CA ARG A 38 -11.58 -15.93 -44.91
C ARG A 38 -10.72 -16.14 -46.17
N SER A 39 -9.50 -16.66 -46.02
CA SER A 39 -8.81 -17.47 -47.03
C SER A 39 -7.64 -18.24 -46.40
N ASP A 40 -7.50 -19.48 -46.85
CA ASP A 40 -6.55 -20.51 -46.46
C ASP A 40 -5.09 -20.29 -46.95
N SER A 41 -4.18 -21.00 -46.29
CA SER A 41 -3.00 -21.73 -46.82
C SER A 41 -1.66 -21.02 -47.15
N LEU A 42 -0.64 -21.56 -46.44
CA LEU A 42 0.71 -22.02 -46.89
C LEU A 42 1.89 -21.03 -47.12
N GLN A 43 2.88 -21.18 -46.21
CA GLN A 43 4.26 -21.61 -46.50
C GLN A 43 5.35 -20.59 -46.92
N GLY A 44 6.49 -20.66 -46.21
CA GLY A 44 7.82 -20.15 -46.62
C GLY A 44 8.45 -19.19 -45.59
N GLU A 45 9.25 -19.64 -44.62
CA GLU A 45 10.69 -19.98 -44.66
C GLU A 45 11.62 -18.85 -44.16
N ASN A 46 12.41 -19.20 -43.16
CA ASN A 46 13.76 -18.75 -42.79
C ASN A 46 14.05 -17.28 -42.46
N GLY A 47 14.40 -17.08 -41.19
CA GLY A 47 15.06 -15.87 -40.69
C GLY A 47 15.23 -15.92 -39.16
N ASP A 48 15.97 -16.91 -38.66
CA ASP A 48 16.45 -16.94 -37.28
C ASP A 48 17.34 -15.71 -37.05
N LYS A 49 16.75 -14.71 -36.40
CA LYS A 49 17.48 -13.65 -35.73
C LYS A 49 16.81 -13.52 -34.38
N SER A 50 17.23 -14.40 -33.47
CA SER A 50 17.04 -14.23 -32.03
C SER A 50 17.44 -12.81 -31.65
N ILE A 51 16.44 -11.93 -31.54
CA ILE A 51 16.60 -10.63 -30.90
C ILE A 51 16.79 -10.99 -29.44
N GLU A 52 18.04 -10.93 -28.99
CA GLU A 52 18.39 -10.91 -27.58
C GLU A 52 17.66 -9.70 -26.98
N SER A 53 16.53 -9.98 -26.34
CA SER A 53 15.78 -8.99 -25.58
C SER A 53 16.75 -8.43 -24.54
N PRO A 54 16.90 -7.10 -24.42
CA PRO A 54 17.75 -6.54 -23.38
C PRO A 54 17.24 -7.06 -22.02
N GLU A 55 18.10 -7.75 -21.28
CA GLU A 55 17.87 -8.02 -19.86
C GLU A 55 17.78 -6.66 -19.17
N ILE A 56 16.55 -6.20 -18.95
CA ILE A 56 16.28 -5.11 -18.02
C ILE A 56 16.63 -5.71 -16.65
N PRO A 57 17.60 -5.13 -15.90
CA PRO A 57 17.87 -5.60 -14.56
C PRO A 57 16.57 -5.51 -13.75
N ASP A 58 16.11 -6.69 -13.31
CA ASP A 58 14.95 -6.86 -12.45
C ASP A 58 15.34 -6.45 -11.03
N ASP A 59 15.46 -5.14 -10.81
CA ASP A 59 15.69 -4.52 -9.50
C ASP A 59 14.36 -4.35 -8.73
N SER A 60 13.35 -5.17 -9.07
CA SER A 60 12.09 -5.19 -8.34
C SER A 60 12.27 -6.01 -7.06
N ALA A 61 11.85 -5.43 -5.93
CA ALA A 61 11.90 -6.11 -4.64
C ALA A 61 11.00 -7.36 -4.71
N LYS A 62 11.55 -8.52 -4.35
CA LYS A 62 10.76 -9.75 -4.29
C LYS A 62 10.05 -9.80 -2.95
N VAL A 63 8.89 -10.46 -2.93
CA VAL A 63 8.13 -10.71 -1.69
C VAL A 63 9.00 -11.38 -0.61
N SER A 64 9.95 -12.24 -1.01
CA SER A 64 10.90 -12.87 -0.10
C SER A 64 11.79 -11.88 0.64
N ASP A 65 12.10 -10.75 0.01
CA ASP A 65 13.05 -9.75 0.51
C ASP A 65 12.37 -8.84 1.55
N LEU A 66 11.03 -8.80 1.54
CA LEU A 66 10.22 -8.04 2.47
C LEU A 66 9.67 -8.88 3.64
N ALA A 67 9.84 -10.20 3.59
CA ALA A 67 9.23 -11.09 4.56
C ALA A 67 9.89 -10.98 5.94
N GLY A 68 9.06 -10.91 6.98
CA GLY A 68 9.47 -10.81 8.37
C GLY A 68 8.82 -9.62 9.10
N PRO A 69 9.31 -9.36 10.33
CA PRO A 69 8.85 -8.25 11.14
C PRO A 69 9.43 -6.90 10.70
N TRP A 70 8.62 -5.87 10.92
CA TRP A 70 8.91 -4.49 10.61
C TRP A 70 8.54 -3.61 11.82
N HIS A 71 9.40 -2.63 12.09
CA HIS A 71 9.26 -1.69 13.20
C HIS A 71 9.23 -0.25 12.70
N LEU A 72 8.63 0.65 13.47
CA LEU A 72 8.72 2.08 13.15
C LEU A 72 10.17 2.54 13.24
N ASP A 73 10.63 3.24 12.22
CA ASP A 73 11.98 3.82 12.19
C ASP A 73 12.06 5.03 13.15
N PRO A 74 12.82 4.97 14.27
CA PRO A 74 12.90 6.07 15.22
C PRO A 74 13.78 7.24 14.74
N ILE A 75 14.52 7.07 13.64
CA ILE A 75 15.38 8.10 13.05
C ILE A 75 14.56 8.93 12.05
N ARG A 76 13.74 8.27 11.22
CA ARG A 76 12.95 8.94 10.18
C ARG A 76 11.60 9.44 10.66
N ASN A 77 11.04 8.85 11.71
CA ASN A 77 9.79 9.31 12.32
C ASN A 77 10.04 10.15 13.57
N ASN A 78 9.21 11.17 13.79
CA ASN A 78 9.12 11.81 15.10
C ASN A 78 8.14 11.07 16.02
N LEU A 79 8.58 9.99 16.66
CA LEU A 79 7.70 9.12 17.47
C LEU A 79 7.06 9.81 18.67
N SER A 80 7.56 10.97 19.12
CA SER A 80 6.91 11.74 20.20
C SER A 80 5.55 12.29 19.80
N ASP A 81 5.32 12.49 18.51
CA ASP A 81 4.11 13.12 17.98
C ASP A 81 3.08 12.06 17.55
N PHE A 82 3.44 10.78 17.61
CA PHE A 82 2.57 9.70 17.12
C PHE A 82 1.30 9.54 17.96
N SER A 83 1.26 9.95 19.22
CA SER A 83 0.02 9.96 20.01
C SER A 83 -1.02 10.94 19.48
N ASP A 84 -0.60 11.98 18.75
CA ASP A 84 -1.50 12.95 18.12
C ASP A 84 -1.97 12.46 16.73
N LEU A 85 -1.16 11.62 16.07
CA LEU A 85 -1.45 11.07 14.74
C LEU A 85 -2.22 9.75 14.77
N PHE A 86 -1.95 8.91 15.77
CA PHE A 86 -2.52 7.57 15.93
C PHE A 86 -3.11 7.42 17.34
N GLU A 87 -4.43 7.27 17.38
CA GLU A 87 -5.14 7.04 18.64
C GLU A 87 -4.58 5.79 19.35
N CYS A 88 -4.35 5.93 20.65
CA CYS A 88 -3.84 4.86 21.53
C CYS A 88 -2.43 4.34 21.19
N TYR A 89 -1.60 5.09 20.45
CA TYR A 89 -0.21 4.67 20.16
C TYR A 89 0.64 4.50 21.43
N ALA A 90 0.47 5.38 22.43
CA ALA A 90 1.24 5.30 23.67
C ALA A 90 0.95 4.02 24.48
N GLU A 91 -0.25 3.45 24.33
CA GLU A 91 -0.72 2.27 25.04
C GLU A 91 -0.38 0.97 24.31
N PHE A 92 -0.49 0.95 22.97
CA PHE A 92 -0.38 -0.28 22.18
C PHE A 92 0.87 -0.35 21.30
N GLY A 93 1.57 0.76 21.08
CA GLY A 93 2.76 0.81 20.23
C GLY A 93 2.45 0.58 18.76
N ALA A 94 3.39 -0.05 18.04
CA ALA A 94 3.26 -0.37 16.64
C ALA A 94 3.97 -1.68 16.29
N SER A 95 3.47 -2.37 15.26
CA SER A 95 4.07 -3.60 14.74
C SER A 95 3.61 -3.83 13.31
N MET A 96 4.47 -4.40 12.47
CA MET A 96 4.10 -4.91 11.16
C MET A 96 4.76 -6.27 10.91
N GLU A 97 4.07 -7.13 10.17
CA GLU A 97 4.53 -8.45 9.76
C GLU A 97 4.14 -8.68 8.30
N ILE A 98 5.12 -8.99 7.47
CA ILE A 98 4.91 -9.38 6.07
C ILE A 98 5.28 -10.85 5.93
N ARG A 99 4.34 -11.67 5.47
CA ARG A 99 4.57 -13.10 5.27
C ARG A 99 4.82 -13.39 3.81
N SER A 100 5.79 -14.26 3.54
CA SER A 100 6.12 -14.72 2.18
C SER A 100 4.95 -15.42 1.45
N SER A 101 3.89 -15.78 2.17
CA SER A 101 2.63 -16.30 1.63
C SER A 101 1.73 -15.24 0.99
N GLY A 102 2.12 -13.96 1.01
CA GLY A 102 1.30 -12.84 0.51
C GLY A 102 0.31 -12.29 1.53
N GLN A 103 0.48 -12.64 2.81
CA GLN A 103 -0.31 -12.11 3.93
C GLN A 103 0.47 -11.01 4.63
N MET A 104 -0.22 -9.98 5.12
CA MET A 104 0.38 -8.90 5.89
C MET A 104 -0.53 -8.46 7.02
N SER A 105 0.07 -7.98 8.10
CA SER A 105 -0.61 -7.22 9.15
C SER A 105 0.23 -6.02 9.54
N TRP A 106 -0.41 -4.90 9.84
CA TRP A 106 0.25 -3.77 10.50
C TRP A 106 -0.68 -3.11 11.50
N PHE A 107 -0.10 -2.55 12.56
CA PHE A 107 -0.79 -1.84 13.62
C PHE A 107 0.02 -0.64 14.09
N ILE A 108 -0.64 0.50 14.32
CA ILE A 108 -0.11 1.64 15.06
C ILE A 108 -1.23 2.14 15.97
N GLY A 109 -1.08 1.97 17.28
CA GLY A 109 -2.16 2.25 18.22
C GLY A 109 -3.40 1.40 17.93
N ALA A 110 -4.55 2.04 17.77
CA ALA A 110 -5.81 1.40 17.38
C ALA A 110 -6.02 1.26 15.86
N GLU A 111 -5.10 1.79 15.05
CA GLU A 111 -5.17 1.76 13.59
C GLU A 111 -4.47 0.53 13.02
N GLY A 112 -4.96 0.06 11.88
CA GLY A 112 -4.39 -1.06 11.14
C GLY A 112 -5.31 -2.25 11.01
N GLY A 113 -4.74 -3.38 10.61
CA GLY A 113 -5.49 -4.58 10.29
C GLY A 113 -4.66 -5.66 9.63
N GLU A 114 -5.35 -6.68 9.14
CA GLU A 114 -4.74 -7.87 8.53
C GLU A 114 -5.37 -8.14 7.16
N GLY A 115 -4.57 -8.72 6.25
CA GLY A 115 -5.06 -9.09 4.94
C GLY A 115 -3.94 -9.54 4.02
N THR A 116 -4.01 -9.12 2.76
CA THR A 116 -3.07 -9.53 1.71
C THR A 116 -2.42 -8.32 1.06
N PHE A 117 -1.33 -8.55 0.32
CA PHE A 117 -0.66 -7.51 -0.43
C PHE A 117 -0.21 -8.00 -1.81
N VAL A 118 0.11 -7.04 -2.68
CA VAL A 118 0.75 -7.25 -3.97
C VAL A 118 1.93 -6.29 -4.05
N VAL A 119 3.03 -6.75 -4.65
CA VAL A 119 4.21 -5.92 -4.95
C VAL A 119 4.28 -5.70 -6.46
N ASP A 120 4.41 -4.44 -6.87
CA ASP A 120 4.64 -4.02 -8.25
C ASP A 120 5.80 -3.02 -8.28
N GLY A 121 6.98 -3.49 -8.69
CA GLY A 121 8.20 -2.69 -8.69
C GLY A 121 8.58 -2.20 -7.29
N SER A 122 8.52 -0.89 -7.08
CA SER A 122 8.84 -0.22 -5.81
C SER A 122 7.61 0.09 -4.95
N LEU A 123 6.46 -0.51 -5.25
CA LEU A 123 5.21 -0.27 -4.54
C LEU A 123 4.65 -1.58 -3.98
N LEU A 124 4.37 -1.60 -2.68
CA LEU A 124 3.55 -2.64 -2.04
C LEU A 124 2.17 -2.05 -1.76
N THR A 125 1.14 -2.60 -2.39
CA THR A 125 -0.26 -2.22 -2.15
C THR A 125 -0.94 -3.33 -1.37
N SER A 126 -1.58 -2.95 -0.27
CA SER A 126 -2.27 -3.87 0.63
C SER A 126 -3.78 -3.73 0.60
N SER A 127 -4.45 -4.84 0.89
CA SER A 127 -5.90 -4.97 0.98
C SER A 127 -6.18 -5.63 2.32
N LEU A 128 -6.60 -4.84 3.30
CA LEU A 128 -6.69 -5.23 4.71
C LEU A 128 -8.12 -5.09 5.24
N THR A 129 -8.43 -5.86 6.27
CA THR A 129 -9.62 -5.70 7.10
C THR A 129 -9.20 -5.04 8.40
N ARG A 130 -9.77 -3.87 8.70
CA ARG A 130 -9.51 -3.12 9.94
C ARG A 130 -9.97 -3.93 11.14
N THR A 131 -9.14 -4.00 12.17
CA THR A 131 -9.45 -4.78 13.37
C THR A 131 -10.55 -4.13 14.21
N VAL A 132 -10.65 -2.80 14.20
CA VAL A 132 -11.58 -2.05 15.06
C VAL A 132 -13.04 -2.18 14.64
N ASP A 133 -13.31 -2.19 13.33
CA ASP A 133 -14.67 -2.10 12.79
C ASP A 133 -14.95 -3.05 11.62
N GLU A 134 -14.01 -3.95 11.31
CA GLU A 134 -14.08 -4.92 10.21
C GLU A 134 -14.26 -4.30 8.82
N SER A 135 -14.05 -2.98 8.70
CA SER A 135 -14.15 -2.31 7.42
C SER A 135 -12.92 -2.57 6.55
N HIS A 136 -13.10 -2.42 5.23
CA HIS A 136 -12.01 -2.64 4.29
C HIS A 136 -11.13 -1.39 4.19
N MET A 137 -9.81 -1.58 4.14
CA MET A 137 -8.84 -0.53 3.88
C MET A 137 -7.78 -0.97 2.88
N THR A 138 -7.27 0.02 2.14
CA THR A 138 -6.10 -0.13 1.27
C THR A 138 -5.00 0.77 1.80
N THR A 139 -3.77 0.25 1.84
CA THR A 139 -2.59 1.01 2.25
C THR A 139 -1.46 0.74 1.29
N ASP A 140 -0.85 1.81 0.81
CA ASP A 140 0.29 1.79 -0.10
C ASP A 140 1.58 2.07 0.67
N PHE A 141 2.61 1.31 0.32
CA PHE A 141 3.94 1.39 0.90
C PHE A 141 4.97 1.56 -0.22
N ASP A 142 5.70 2.66 -0.18
CA ASP A 142 6.87 2.84 -1.03
C ASP A 142 8.00 1.95 -0.49
N ILE A 143 8.54 1.10 -1.35
CA ILE A 143 9.72 0.27 -1.05
C ILE A 143 10.95 1.12 -1.38
N LEU A 144 11.70 1.47 -0.34
CA LEU A 144 12.85 2.37 -0.42
C LEU A 144 14.14 1.61 -0.09
N HIS A 145 15.21 1.97 -0.78
CA HIS A 145 16.54 1.39 -0.58
C HIS A 145 17.53 2.47 -0.13
N ASP A 146 18.30 2.19 0.92
CA ASP A 146 19.46 2.99 1.35
C ASP A 146 20.66 2.05 1.55
N GLY A 147 21.51 1.94 0.52
CA GLY A 147 22.53 0.90 0.46
C GLY A 147 21.89 -0.49 0.38
N ASP A 148 22.23 -1.35 1.35
CA ASP A 148 21.70 -2.72 1.45
C ASP A 148 20.45 -2.81 2.34
N GLU A 149 20.01 -1.71 2.95
CA GLU A 149 18.83 -1.68 3.82
C GLU A 149 17.56 -1.34 3.04
N ILE A 150 16.47 -2.02 3.40
CA ILE A 150 15.13 -1.80 2.84
C ILE A 150 14.25 -1.13 3.89
N TYR A 151 13.49 -0.14 3.45
CA TYR A 151 12.51 0.59 4.24
C TYR A 151 11.15 0.57 3.56
N LEU A 152 10.09 0.70 4.34
CA LEU A 152 8.75 0.91 3.81
C LEU A 152 8.23 2.29 4.22
N GLY A 153 7.91 3.14 3.25
CA GLY A 153 7.21 4.41 3.45
C GLY A 153 5.71 4.22 3.34
N MET A 154 5.00 4.17 4.46
CA MET A 154 3.54 4.04 4.50
C MET A 154 2.85 5.40 4.39
N HIS A 155 1.95 5.55 3.42
CA HIS A 155 1.18 6.79 3.26
C HIS A 155 0.01 6.83 4.26
N TRP A 156 -0.02 7.86 5.11
CA TRP A 156 -1.08 8.06 6.11
C TRP A 156 -1.55 9.52 6.15
N GLY A 157 -2.66 9.81 5.50
CA GLY A 157 -3.15 11.19 5.37
C GLY A 157 -2.17 12.05 4.56
N GLU A 158 -1.62 13.09 5.17
CA GLU A 158 -0.58 13.96 4.58
C GLU A 158 0.84 13.57 5.02
N GLU A 159 0.97 12.56 5.89
CA GLU A 159 2.23 12.10 6.47
C GLU A 159 2.72 10.81 5.80
N ILE A 160 4.03 10.59 5.84
CA ILE A 160 4.65 9.30 5.50
C ILE A 160 5.25 8.71 6.77
N VAL A 161 4.82 7.50 7.12
CA VAL A 161 5.33 6.74 8.26
C VAL A 161 6.34 5.72 7.77
N PHE A 162 7.56 5.80 8.30
CA PHE A 162 8.66 4.92 7.88
C PHE A 162 8.77 3.68 8.74
N TRP A 163 8.88 2.53 8.10
CA TRP A 163 9.16 1.25 8.74
C TRP A 163 10.54 0.76 8.32
N ILE A 164 11.25 0.15 9.27
CA ILE A 164 12.54 -0.48 9.07
C ILE A 164 12.42 -1.98 9.36
N TRP A 165 13.08 -2.80 8.55
CA TRP A 165 13.14 -4.24 8.77
C TRP A 165 13.94 -4.57 10.03
N GLY A 166 13.51 -5.58 10.79
CA GLY A 166 14.32 -6.14 11.86
C GLY A 166 13.53 -7.07 12.74
N ASP A 167 14.15 -8.17 13.18
CA ASP A 167 13.76 -8.83 14.42
C ASP A 167 14.17 -7.87 15.56
N ASP A 168 13.26 -7.58 16.48
CA ASP A 168 13.40 -6.54 17.51
C ASP A 168 14.62 -6.75 18.47
N ASP A 169 15.85 -6.53 18.00
CA ASP A 169 17.09 -6.56 18.78
C ASP A 169 17.26 -5.27 19.60
N SER A 170 16.32 -4.33 19.48
CA SER A 170 16.27 -3.07 20.22
C SER A 170 16.16 -3.27 21.74
N ALA A 171 15.79 -4.47 22.20
CA ALA A 171 15.86 -4.88 23.61
C ALA A 171 17.31 -4.95 24.17
N ASN A 172 18.36 -4.87 23.33
CA ASN A 172 19.76 -4.96 23.76
C ASN A 172 20.52 -3.63 23.83
N LEU A 173 19.89 -2.47 23.58
CA LEU A 173 20.56 -1.18 23.71
C LEU A 173 20.71 -0.67 25.16
N SER A 174 20.29 -1.46 26.16
CA SER A 174 20.61 -1.19 27.58
C SER A 174 21.96 -1.77 28.03
N GLY A 175 22.68 -2.47 27.14
CA GLY A 175 23.82 -3.30 27.53
C GLY A 175 25.22 -2.67 27.52
N ASN A 176 25.43 -1.46 26.99
CA ASN A 176 26.76 -0.85 26.95
C ASN A 176 26.71 0.68 26.99
N ASN A 177 26.79 1.25 28.19
CA ASN A 177 27.47 2.52 28.40
C ASN A 177 28.49 2.34 29.53
N LEU A 178 29.73 2.72 29.19
CA LEU A 178 30.94 2.75 30.01
C LEU A 178 30.82 3.60 31.28
#